data_AF-A0A2P6G829-F1
#
_entry.id   AF-A0A2P6G829-F1
#
_cell.length_a   1.000
_cell.length_b   1.000
_cell.length_c   1.000
_cell.angle_alpha   90.00
_cell.angle_beta   90.00
_cell.angle_gamma   90.00
#
_symmetry.space_group_name_H-M   'P 1'
#
loop_
_entity.id
_entity.type
_entity.pdbx_description
1 polymer ?
#
loop_
_entity_poly.entity_id
_entity_poly.type
_entity_poly.pdbx_seq_one_letter_code
_entity_poly.pdbx_strand_id
1 'polypeptide(L)'
;WLEDSQHLPSKELILSCHSSWQFKKLRSLPDSWINNCFCEWDGKAKIKQGDDAKSCSIAASKNLSNAIVFSPDANSNFFCFEPVSHPVDAFNLPGQPCLRELQVEETLKASVKISWK
;
A
#
# COMPACT_ATOMS: atom_id res chain seq x y z
N TRP A 1 -3.21 6.91 5.03
CA TRP A 1 -2.38 7.93 5.69
C TRP A 1 -1.84 8.92 4.69
N LEU A 2 -2.14 10.21 4.88
CA LEU A 2 -1.40 11.31 4.27
C LEU A 2 0.00 11.38 4.90
N GLU A 3 0.96 11.96 4.17
CA GLU A 3 2.30 12.23 4.68
C GLU A 3 2.54 13.74 4.87
N ASP A 4 3.55 14.10 5.66
CA ASP A 4 4.06 15.46 5.79
C ASP A 4 5.34 15.68 4.94
N SER A 5 5.98 16.83 5.07
CA SER A 5 7.22 17.15 4.33
C SER A 5 8.44 16.33 4.74
N GLN A 6 8.33 15.50 5.77
CA GLN A 6 9.36 14.54 6.21
C GLN A 6 9.00 13.10 5.81
N HIS A 7 7.94 12.92 5.01
CA HIS A 7 7.40 11.62 4.61
C HIS A 7 6.89 10.78 5.79
N LEU A 8 6.49 11.44 6.89
CA LEU A 8 5.89 10.79 8.04
C LEU A 8 4.36 10.86 7.98
N PRO A 9 3.64 9.87 8.52
CA PRO A 9 2.18 9.90 8.53
C PRO A 9 1.65 11.10 9.32
N SER A 10 0.82 11.90 8.66
CA SER A 10 0.25 13.12 9.27
C SER A 10 -1.22 12.95 9.66
N LYS A 11 -2.02 12.34 8.78
CA LYS A 11 -3.46 12.22 8.98
C LYS A 11 -4.07 11.02 8.25
N GLU A 12 -5.05 10.38 8.88
CA GLU A 12 -5.93 9.42 8.20
C GLU A 12 -7.03 10.13 7.43
N LEU A 13 -7.24 9.69 6.19
CA LEU A 13 -8.27 10.20 5.30
C LEU A 13 -9.12 9.03 4.82
N ILE A 14 -10.44 9.13 5.01
CA ILE A 14 -11.39 8.23 4.38
C ILE A 14 -11.57 8.64 2.93
N LEU A 15 -11.21 7.75 2.01
CA LEU A 15 -11.29 8.00 0.58
C LEU A 15 -12.75 7.95 0.10
N SER A 16 -13.23 9.06 -0.45
CA SER A 16 -14.52 9.09 -1.15
C SER A 16 -14.48 8.23 -2.42
N CYS A 17 -15.64 7.86 -2.95
CA CYS A 17 -15.75 7.08 -4.18
C CYS A 17 -15.21 7.80 -5.43
N HIS A 18 -15.10 9.14 -5.39
CA HIS A 18 -14.60 9.97 -6.49
C HIS A 18 -13.11 10.33 -6.37
N SER A 19 -12.45 9.96 -5.25
CA SER A 19 -11.03 10.26 -5.07
C SER A 19 -10.18 9.60 -6.16
N SER A 20 -9.17 10.32 -6.66
CA SER A 20 -8.19 9.77 -7.59
C SER A 20 -7.36 8.63 -6.99
N TRP A 21 -7.31 8.55 -5.66
CA TRP A 21 -6.60 7.53 -4.89
C TRP A 21 -7.48 6.34 -4.51
N GLN A 22 -8.75 6.30 -4.95
CA GLN A 22 -9.62 5.15 -4.69
C GLN A 22 -9.38 4.05 -5.74
N PHE A 23 -8.76 2.93 -5.31
CA PHE A 23 -8.34 1.82 -6.18
C PHE A 23 -9.20 0.54 -6.05
N LYS A 24 -10.37 0.60 -5.39
CA LYS A 24 -11.33 -0.53 -5.34
C LYS A 24 -11.79 -1.01 -6.72
N LYS A 25 -11.76 -0.13 -7.72
CA LYS A 25 -11.94 -0.46 -9.13
C LYS A 25 -10.63 -0.16 -9.87
N LEU A 26 -10.34 -0.97 -10.89
CA LEU A 26 -9.15 -0.77 -11.71
C LEU A 26 -9.19 0.62 -12.35
N ARG A 27 -8.06 1.33 -12.29
CA ARG A 27 -7.86 2.66 -12.86
C ARG A 27 -6.37 2.91 -13.08
N SER A 28 -6.05 3.93 -13.85
CA SER A 28 -4.69 4.46 -13.95
C SER A 28 -4.26 5.10 -12.62
N LEU A 29 -2.95 5.02 -12.34
CA LEU A 29 -2.34 5.86 -11.33
C LEU A 29 -2.53 7.34 -11.72
N PRO A 30 -2.78 8.24 -10.76
CA PRO A 30 -2.75 9.68 -11.00
C PRO A 30 -1.35 10.15 -11.42
N ASP A 31 -1.28 11.25 -12.15
CA ASP A 31 -0.02 11.90 -12.55
C ASP A 31 0.72 12.57 -11.39
N SER A 32 0.06 12.68 -10.23
CA SER A 32 0.57 13.32 -9.02
C SER A 32 1.32 12.35 -8.12
N TRP A 33 2.24 12.89 -7.33
CA TRP A 33 2.94 12.19 -6.24
C TRP A 33 2.00 11.38 -5.35
N ILE A 34 2.40 10.13 -5.09
CA ILE A 34 1.84 9.27 -4.05
C ILE A 34 3.02 8.66 -3.30
N ASN A 35 3.00 8.77 -1.97
CA ASN A 35 3.89 8.04 -1.08
C ASN A 35 3.13 7.73 0.21
N ASN A 36 2.09 6.91 0.10
CA ASN A 36 1.06 6.83 1.12
C ASN A 36 0.69 5.39 1.44
N CYS A 37 0.45 5.14 2.73
CA CYS A 37 -0.11 3.88 3.20
C CYS A 37 -1.64 3.87 3.01
N PHE A 38 -2.13 2.87 2.29
CA PHE A 38 -3.53 2.51 2.15
C PHE A 38 -3.86 1.42 3.17
N CYS A 39 -4.74 1.76 4.11
CA CYS A 39 -5.17 0.86 5.18
C CYS A 39 -6.35 -0.02 4.73
N GLU A 40 -6.65 -1.04 5.54
CA GLU A 40 -7.78 -1.95 5.32
C GLU A 40 -7.74 -2.63 3.94
N TRP A 41 -6.54 -2.88 3.43
CA TRP A 41 -6.34 -3.62 2.20
C TRP A 41 -6.66 -5.10 2.43
N ASP A 42 -7.44 -5.69 1.52
CA ASP A 42 -7.92 -7.08 1.64
C ASP A 42 -6.86 -8.14 1.26
N GLY A 43 -5.61 -7.71 1.07
CA GLY A 43 -4.48 -8.55 0.68
C GLY A 43 -4.47 -8.92 -0.81
N LYS A 44 -5.30 -8.29 -1.66
CA LYS A 44 -5.34 -8.58 -3.10
C LYS A 44 -5.19 -7.32 -3.93
N ALA A 45 -4.30 -7.36 -4.92
CA ALA A 45 -4.16 -6.28 -5.90
C ALA A 45 -4.03 -6.83 -7.32
N LYS A 46 -4.39 -6.01 -8.31
CA LYS A 46 -4.20 -6.29 -9.72
C LYS A 46 -3.51 -5.09 -10.35
N ILE A 47 -2.40 -5.34 -11.04
CA ILE A 47 -1.63 -4.34 -11.77
C ILE A 47 -1.77 -4.68 -13.25
N LYS A 48 -2.31 -3.73 -14.03
CA LYS A 48 -2.43 -3.85 -15.49
C LYS A 48 -1.55 -2.79 -16.15
N GLN A 49 -0.76 -3.21 -17.12
CA GLN A 49 0.14 -2.33 -17.87
C GLN A 49 -0.31 -2.08 -19.33
N GLY A 50 -1.32 -2.82 -19.80
CA GLY A 50 -1.79 -2.78 -21.20
C GLY A 50 -1.78 -4.18 -21.82
N ASP A 51 -2.29 -4.29 -23.05
CA ASP A 51 -2.44 -5.58 -23.73
C ASP A 51 -1.10 -6.19 -24.16
N ASP A 52 -0.10 -5.35 -24.47
CA ASP A 52 1.24 -5.77 -24.89
C ASP A 52 2.27 -5.84 -23.74
N ALA A 53 1.83 -5.63 -22.49
CA ALA A 53 2.70 -5.57 -21.33
C ALA A 53 2.34 -6.60 -20.26
N LYS A 54 3.34 -7.02 -19.48
CA LYS A 54 3.13 -8.02 -18.43
C LYS A 54 2.33 -7.43 -17.28
N SER A 55 1.15 -8.01 -17.08
CA SER A 55 0.28 -7.68 -15.97
C SER A 55 0.47 -8.70 -14.84
N CYS A 56 0.16 -8.33 -13.61
CA CYS A 56 0.28 -9.25 -12.50
C CYS A 56 -0.87 -9.08 -11.49
N SER A 57 -1.07 -10.13 -10.70
CA SER A 57 -1.90 -10.08 -9.49
C SER A 57 -1.05 -10.37 -8.28
N ILE A 58 -1.30 -9.63 -7.21
CA ILE A 58 -0.66 -9.79 -5.91
C ILE A 58 -1.67 -10.40 -4.95
N ALA A 59 -1.22 -11.38 -4.17
CA ALA A 59 -1.93 -11.90 -3.02
C ALA A 59 -0.99 -11.92 -1.81
N ALA A 60 -1.44 -11.40 -0.68
CA ALA A 60 -0.68 -11.34 0.55
C ALA A 60 -1.35 -12.16 1.67
N SER A 61 -0.54 -12.65 2.60
CA SER A 61 -1.02 -13.27 3.84
C SER A 61 -1.77 -12.24 4.70
N LYS A 62 -2.68 -12.71 5.57
CA LYS A 62 -3.50 -11.84 6.45
C LYS A 62 -2.71 -10.90 7.36
N ASN A 63 -1.45 -11.19 7.63
CA ASN A 63 -0.58 -10.33 8.43
C ASN A 63 -0.12 -9.06 7.68
N LEU A 64 -0.47 -8.93 6.39
CA LEU A 64 -0.23 -7.73 5.58
C LEU A 64 -1.59 -7.15 5.16
N SER A 65 -2.13 -6.28 6.01
CA SER A 65 -3.45 -5.64 5.83
C SER A 65 -3.35 -4.20 5.33
N ASN A 66 -2.13 -3.75 5.02
CA ASN A 66 -1.83 -2.41 4.55
C ASN A 66 -0.99 -2.51 3.27
N ALA A 67 -1.04 -1.48 2.43
CA ALA A 67 -0.17 -1.36 1.27
C ALA A 67 0.36 0.07 1.13
N ILE A 68 1.67 0.23 1.05
CA ILE A 68 2.27 1.50 0.64
C ILE A 68 2.29 1.53 -0.89
N VAL A 69 1.81 2.64 -1.44
CA VAL A 69 1.93 2.92 -2.88
C VAL A 69 2.85 4.12 -3.03
N PHE A 70 3.90 3.92 -3.82
CA PHE A 70 4.83 4.97 -4.21
C PHE A 70 4.75 5.19 -5.72
N SER A 71 4.36 6.40 -6.13
CA SER A 71 4.23 6.79 -7.54
C SER A 71 4.76 8.23 -7.66
N PRO A 72 6.00 8.43 -8.16
CA PRO A 72 6.63 9.75 -8.14
C PRO A 72 5.87 10.81 -8.94
N ASP A 73 5.66 10.56 -10.23
CA ASP A 73 4.96 11.43 -11.17
C ASP A 73 4.69 10.68 -12.49
N ALA A 74 4.01 11.33 -13.43
CA ALA A 74 3.68 10.79 -14.76
C ALA A 74 4.89 10.51 -15.66
N ASN A 75 6.08 11.07 -15.37
CA ASN A 75 7.29 10.82 -16.15
C ASN A 75 8.09 9.63 -15.61
N SER A 76 7.74 9.13 -14.42
CA SER A 76 8.32 7.91 -13.87
C SER A 76 7.90 6.68 -14.68
N ASN A 77 8.87 5.82 -15.02
CA ASN A 77 8.62 4.54 -15.67
C ASN A 77 8.32 3.41 -14.67
N PHE A 78 8.18 3.73 -13.38
CA PHE A 78 7.92 2.77 -12.31
C PHE A 78 7.02 3.34 -11.23
N PHE A 79 6.45 2.43 -10.45
CA PHE A 79 5.80 2.68 -9.17
C PHE A 79 6.07 1.48 -8.25
N CYS A 80 5.92 1.66 -6.95
CA CYS A 80 6.01 0.56 -5.98
C CYS A 80 4.62 0.26 -5.39
N PHE A 81 4.36 -1.03 -5.18
CA PHE A 81 3.23 -1.52 -4.40
C PHE A 81 3.77 -2.46 -3.32
N GLU A 82 3.66 -2.05 -2.07
CA GLU A 82 4.38 -2.65 -0.95
C GLU A 82 3.40 -3.14 0.11
N PRO A 83 3.02 -4.43 0.09
CA PRO A 83 2.29 -5.08 1.19
C PRO A 83 3.05 -4.95 2.51
N VAL A 84 2.46 -4.31 3.50
CA VAL A 84 3.04 -4.10 4.84
C VAL A 84 2.06 -4.49 5.94
N SER A 85 2.58 -4.82 7.12
CA SER A 85 1.74 -5.21 8.27
C SER A 85 1.13 -4.01 8.99
N HIS A 86 1.81 -2.86 8.97
CA HIS A 86 1.41 -1.63 9.63
C HIS A 86 1.84 -0.41 8.80
N PRO A 87 1.24 0.78 9.00
CA PRO A 87 1.67 2.00 8.33
C PRO A 87 3.10 2.40 8.73
N VAL A 88 3.69 3.29 7.93
CA VAL A 88 4.95 3.96 8.27
C VAL A 88 4.84 4.56 9.67
N ASP A 89 5.93 4.49 10.44
CA ASP A 89 6.05 5.09 11.76
C ASP A 89 5.01 4.62 12.81
N ALA A 90 4.40 3.44 12.64
CA ALA A 90 3.37 2.94 13.55
C ALA A 90 3.81 2.92 15.04
N PHE A 91 5.10 2.73 15.33
CA PHE A 91 5.62 2.78 16.70
C PHE A 91 5.39 4.12 17.41
N ASN A 92 5.47 5.23 16.68
CA ASN A 92 5.36 6.58 17.23
C ASN A 92 3.95 7.18 17.09
N LEU A 93 3.06 6.52 16.32
CA LEU A 93 1.68 6.95 16.17
C LEU A 93 0.85 6.61 17.41
N PRO A 94 -0.09 7.48 17.83
CA PRO A 94 -1.02 7.18 18.90
C PRO A 94 -1.79 5.87 18.65
N GLY A 95 -1.76 4.97 19.62
CA GLY A 95 -2.45 3.67 19.54
C GLY A 95 -1.77 2.62 18.65
N GLN A 96 -0.58 2.91 18.10
CA GLN A 96 0.26 1.98 17.35
C GLN A 96 -0.53 1.15 16.30
N PRO A 97 -1.16 1.83 15.32
CA PRO A 97 -2.14 1.22 14.43
C PRO A 97 -1.54 0.02 13.69
N CYS A 98 -2.24 -1.12 13.75
CA CYS A 98 -1.87 -2.41 13.13
C CYS A 98 -0.53 -3.02 13.60
N LEU A 99 0.25 -2.31 14.42
CA LEU A 99 1.51 -2.82 14.92
C LEU A 99 1.22 -3.98 15.88
N ARG A 100 1.97 -5.08 15.70
CA ARG A 100 2.01 -6.17 16.66
C ARG A 100 3.41 -6.25 17.22
N GLU A 101 3.56 -5.91 18.49
CA GLU A 101 4.76 -6.20 19.25
C GLU A 101 4.91 -7.73 19.38
N LEU A 102 6.11 -8.24 19.13
CA LEU A 102 6.44 -9.65 19.31
C LEU A 102 7.21 -9.80 20.61
N GLN A 103 6.72 -10.66 21.49
CA GLN A 103 7.45 -11.05 22.70
C GLN A 103 8.62 -11.97 22.35
N VAL A 104 9.47 -12.24 23.34
CA VAL A 104 10.58 -13.20 23.21
C VAL A 104 10.03 -14.55 22.74
N GLU A 105 10.70 -15.16 21.75
CA GLU A 105 10.28 -16.38 21.03
C GLU A 105 9.00 -16.27 20.15
N GLU A 106 8.29 -15.15 20.12
CA GLU A 106 7.19 -14.98 19.17
C GLU A 106 7.71 -14.74 17.74
N THR A 107 6.94 -15.23 16.76
CA THR A 107 7.27 -15.06 15.34
C THR A 107 6.09 -14.47 14.58
N LEU A 108 6.36 -13.41 13.81
CA LEU A 108 5.47 -12.98 12.73
C LEU A 108 5.90 -13.65 11.43
N LYS A 109 4.94 -14.29 10.74
CA LYS A 109 5.14 -14.82 9.39
C LYS A 109 4.26 -14.06 8.42
N ALA A 110 4.84 -13.58 7.33
CA ALA A 110 4.09 -12.94 6.26
C ALA A 110 4.58 -13.48 4.92
N SER A 111 3.71 -13.43 3.92
CA SER A 111 4.06 -13.81 2.56
C SER A 111 3.35 -12.95 1.53
N VAL A 112 4.00 -12.79 0.38
CA VAL A 112 3.46 -12.14 -0.81
C VAL A 112 3.67 -13.10 -1.97
N LYS A 113 2.64 -13.30 -2.78
CA LYS A 113 2.70 -14.04 -4.03
C LYS A 113 2.38 -13.08 -5.18
N ILE A 114 3.28 -13.00 -6.14
CA ILE A 114 3.08 -12.28 -7.40
C ILE A 114 2.84 -13.32 -8.49
N SER A 115 1.71 -13.23 -9.18
CA SER A 115 1.36 -14.11 -10.29
C SER A 115 1.28 -13.29 -11.57
N TRP A 116 2.17 -13.59 -12.52
CA TRP A 116 2.29 -12.89 -13.79
C TRP A 116 1.35 -13.47 -14.84
N LYS A 117 0.91 -12.61 -15.77
CA LYS A 117 0.14 -12.96 -16.97
C LYS A 117 0.90 -12.44 -18.19
#